data_AF-A0A943MHV7-F1
#
_entry.id   AF-A0A943MHV7-F1
#
_cell.length_a   1.000
_cell.length_b   1.000
_cell.length_c   1.000
_cell.angle_alpha   90.00
_cell.angle_beta   90.00
_cell.angle_gamma   90.00
#
_symmetry.space_group_name_H-M   'P 1'
#
loop_
_entity.id
_entity.type
_entity.pdbx_description
1 polymer ?
#
loop_
_entity_poly.entity_id
_entity_poly.type
_entity_poly.pdbx_seq_one_letter_code
_entity_poly.pdbx_strand_id
1 'polypeptide(L)'
;MKRYGRFLVGLLFVATLFSACAPKDINTKISTMSVQVDTSFDAQTLEELESQAKYIVQGKFQDDATEDLQSEAGIVLYGATVSSFEITKVYKGDFEVGDVIRIAEQYYVEDQDGQQTLVHYGNYMPSDVGREYLMFFDNPPENSERWKDTYTPLCLDRGRYPVINAKMRSVADVDNMTNEELNLDTGDSSIYRQFYKDVIEKYMSE
;
A
#
# COMPACT_ATOMS: atom_id res chain seq x y z
N MET A 1 12.07 88.59 7.50
CA MET A 1 10.62 88.91 7.40
C MET A 1 10.01 88.04 6.30
N LYS A 2 8.96 87.27 6.64
CA LYS A 2 7.88 86.68 5.80
C LYS A 2 8.30 86.04 4.45
N ARG A 3 7.99 84.77 4.18
CA ARG A 3 6.62 84.27 3.95
C ARG A 3 6.57 82.73 3.86
N TYR A 4 5.46 82.19 4.32
CA TYR A 4 5.03 80.78 4.30
C TYR A 4 4.71 80.26 2.88
N GLY A 5 4.95 78.96 2.65
CA GLY A 5 4.29 78.13 1.63
C GLY A 5 4.47 76.66 2.03
N ARG A 6 3.53 76.08 2.80
CA ARG A 6 2.37 75.26 2.40
C ARG A 6 2.71 73.98 1.61
N PHE A 7 2.60 72.86 2.34
CA PHE A 7 1.97 71.57 2.00
C PHE A 7 2.24 70.95 0.62
N LEU A 8 2.90 69.78 0.64
CA LEU A 8 2.26 68.54 0.15
C LEU A 8 2.93 67.33 0.81
N VAL A 9 2.21 66.68 1.73
CA VAL A 9 2.57 65.36 2.25
C VAL A 9 2.12 64.35 1.20
N GLY A 10 3.05 63.85 0.39
CA GLY A 10 2.80 62.71 -0.49
C GLY A 10 2.85 61.43 0.32
N LEU A 11 1.68 60.95 0.75
CA LEU A 11 1.51 59.65 1.40
C LEU A 11 1.66 58.56 0.32
N LEU A 12 2.85 57.98 0.19
CA LEU A 12 3.09 56.84 -0.69
C LEU A 12 2.48 55.59 -0.01
N PHE A 13 1.24 55.26 -0.35
CA PHE A 13 0.65 53.96 -0.02
C PHE A 13 1.35 52.88 -0.86
N VAL A 14 2.40 52.27 -0.31
CA VAL A 14 2.92 51.01 -0.83
C VAL A 14 1.87 49.95 -0.50
N ALA A 15 1.07 49.59 -1.49
CA ALA A 15 0.19 48.43 -1.40
C ALA A 15 1.08 47.18 -1.31
N THR A 16 1.34 46.73 -0.08
CA THR A 16 1.88 45.40 0.18
C THR A 16 0.82 44.40 -0.28
N LEU A 17 1.04 43.82 -1.46
CA LEU A 17 0.36 42.60 -1.90
C LEU A 17 0.70 41.50 -0.90
N PHE A 18 -0.14 41.36 0.12
CA PHE A 18 -0.23 40.11 0.86
C PHE A 18 -0.73 39.08 -0.14
N SER A 19 0.22 38.33 -0.73
CA SER A 19 -0.09 37.06 -1.36
C SER A 19 -0.55 36.15 -0.23
N ALA A 20 -1.83 36.23 0.10
CA ALA A 20 -2.49 35.22 0.89
C ALA A 20 -2.31 33.91 0.10
N CYS A 21 -1.40 33.05 0.56
CA CYS A 21 -1.52 31.63 0.26
C CYS A 21 -2.93 31.27 0.71
N ALA A 22 -3.82 31.12 -0.26
CA ALA A 22 -5.10 30.49 0.00
C ALA A 22 -4.78 29.15 0.69
N PRO A 23 -5.45 28.80 1.78
CA PRO A 23 -5.33 27.47 2.33
C PRO A 23 -5.68 26.49 1.20
N LYS A 24 -4.72 25.63 0.82
CA LYS A 24 -4.99 24.51 -0.08
C LYS A 24 -6.17 23.75 0.53
N ASP A 25 -7.28 23.69 -0.19
CA ASP A 25 -8.43 22.88 0.21
C ASP A 25 -7.96 21.46 0.50
N ILE A 26 -8.00 21.05 1.78
CA ILE A 26 -7.59 19.73 2.27
C ILE A 26 -8.73 18.71 2.03
N ASN A 27 -9.22 18.68 0.81
CA ASN A 27 -10.21 17.70 0.32
C ASN A 27 -9.81 17.17 -1.05
N THR A 28 -8.52 17.17 -1.37
CA THR A 28 -8.01 16.51 -2.56
C THR A 28 -8.18 15.02 -2.36
N LYS A 29 -9.25 14.46 -2.95
CA LYS A 29 -9.41 13.01 -3.10
C LYS A 29 -8.17 12.50 -3.81
N ILE A 30 -7.40 11.62 -3.14
CA ILE A 30 -6.23 10.96 -3.74
C ILE A 30 -6.68 10.25 -5.01
N SER A 31 -6.00 10.50 -6.14
CA SER A 31 -6.21 9.73 -7.36
C SER A 31 -5.55 8.36 -7.24
N THR A 32 -6.08 7.35 -7.91
CA THR A 32 -5.49 6.00 -7.93
C THR A 32 -5.03 5.68 -9.34
N MET A 33 -3.85 5.07 -9.47
CA MET A 33 -3.28 4.60 -10.72
C MET A 33 -2.76 3.16 -10.55
N SER A 34 -3.23 2.25 -11.40
CA SER A 34 -2.72 0.88 -11.49
C SER A 34 -1.63 0.77 -12.56
N VAL A 35 -0.51 0.17 -12.19
CA VAL A 35 0.58 -0.26 -13.08
C VAL A 35 0.37 -1.73 -13.41
N GLN A 36 0.28 -2.05 -14.69
CA GLN A 36 0.23 -3.44 -15.14
C GLN A 36 1.59 -4.10 -14.97
N VAL A 37 1.60 -5.34 -14.48
CA VAL A 37 2.83 -6.08 -14.17
C VAL A 37 2.79 -7.42 -14.88
N ASP A 38 3.85 -7.71 -15.64
CA ASP A 38 4.13 -9.06 -16.10
C ASP A 38 4.96 -9.76 -15.03
N THR A 39 4.34 -10.68 -14.29
CA THR A 39 5.05 -11.49 -13.30
C THR A 39 5.67 -12.73 -13.97
N SER A 40 6.86 -13.13 -13.52
CA SER A 40 7.50 -14.37 -14.01
C SER A 40 6.75 -15.64 -13.60
N PHE A 41 5.88 -15.52 -12.59
CA PHE A 41 4.98 -16.54 -12.11
C PHE A 41 3.62 -15.91 -11.79
N ASP A 42 2.54 -16.50 -12.29
CA ASP A 42 1.17 -16.09 -12.02
C ASP A 42 0.33 -17.32 -11.64
N ALA A 43 0.17 -17.55 -10.33
CA ALA A 43 -0.58 -18.70 -9.83
C ALA A 43 -2.05 -18.64 -10.27
N GLN A 44 -2.55 -19.76 -10.81
CA GLN A 44 -3.95 -19.92 -11.19
C GLN A 44 -4.75 -20.76 -10.18
N THR A 45 -4.06 -21.43 -9.25
CA THR A 45 -4.68 -22.18 -8.13
C THR A 45 -3.94 -21.96 -6.81
N LEU A 46 -4.61 -22.22 -5.69
CA LEU A 46 -3.98 -22.19 -4.36
C LEU A 46 -2.82 -23.20 -4.26
N GLU A 47 -2.95 -24.39 -4.87
CA GLU A 47 -1.87 -25.39 -4.89
C GLU A 47 -0.61 -24.86 -5.58
N GLU A 48 -0.76 -24.18 -6.72
CA GLU A 48 0.37 -23.55 -7.41
C GLU A 48 1.03 -22.46 -6.55
N LEU A 49 0.23 -21.59 -5.92
CA LEU A 49 0.74 -20.55 -5.02
C LEU A 49 1.51 -21.15 -3.83
N GLU A 50 0.96 -22.19 -3.20
CA GLU A 50 1.59 -22.91 -2.10
C GLU A 50 2.89 -23.61 -2.51
N SER A 51 2.95 -24.10 -3.75
CA SER A 51 4.14 -24.76 -4.28
C SER A 51 5.33 -23.80 -4.40
N GLN A 52 5.06 -22.52 -4.71
CA GLN A 52 6.08 -21.49 -4.80
C GLN A 52 6.40 -20.86 -3.44
N ALA A 53 5.41 -20.73 -2.56
CA ALA A 53 5.60 -20.13 -1.25
C ALA A 53 6.61 -20.92 -0.40
N LYS A 54 7.63 -20.23 0.10
CA LYS A 54 8.52 -20.75 1.16
C LYS A 54 7.89 -20.53 2.53
N TYR A 55 7.16 -19.43 2.66
CA TYR A 55 6.54 -18.98 3.90
C TYR A 55 5.05 -18.79 3.72
N ILE A 56 4.29 -19.27 4.70
CA ILE A 56 2.86 -19.00 4.81
C ILE A 56 2.62 -18.64 6.27
N VAL A 57 2.30 -17.37 6.51
CA VAL A 57 2.17 -16.81 7.86
C VAL A 57 0.95 -15.92 7.96
N GLN A 58 0.48 -15.72 9.18
CA GLN A 58 -0.50 -14.71 9.52
C GLN A 58 0.16 -13.68 10.43
N GLY A 59 -0.26 -12.43 10.31
CA GLY A 59 0.31 -11.34 11.10
C GLY A 59 -0.35 -10.00 10.80
N LYS A 60 0.25 -8.93 11.31
CA LYS A 60 -0.28 -7.58 11.24
C LYS A 60 0.81 -6.58 10.84
N PHE A 61 0.43 -5.62 10.01
CA PHE A 61 1.27 -4.48 9.71
C PHE A 61 1.31 -3.49 10.88
N GLN A 62 2.50 -2.97 11.15
CA GLN A 62 2.74 -1.91 12.13
C GLN A 62 2.62 -0.52 11.49
N ASP A 63 2.44 0.51 12.31
CA ASP A 63 2.35 1.91 11.87
C ASP A 63 3.74 2.54 11.68
N ASP A 64 4.54 1.95 10.79
CA ASP A 64 5.94 2.34 10.54
C ASP A 64 6.32 2.33 9.04
N ALA A 65 5.31 2.42 8.18
CA ALA A 65 5.47 2.38 6.73
C ALA A 65 6.39 3.52 6.23
N THR A 66 7.29 3.17 5.33
CA THR A 66 8.20 4.10 4.64
C THR A 66 8.21 3.81 3.15
N GLU A 67 8.28 4.84 2.32
CA GLU A 67 8.38 4.66 0.88
C GLU A 67 9.82 4.37 0.47
N ASP A 68 9.97 3.38 -0.41
CA ASP A 68 11.22 3.04 -1.07
C ASP A 68 11.06 3.33 -2.57
N LEU A 69 11.49 4.54 -2.97
CA LEU A 69 11.36 5.04 -4.34
C LEU A 69 12.69 4.98 -5.09
N GLN A 70 12.62 4.50 -6.33
CA GLN A 70 13.70 4.63 -7.29
C GLN A 70 13.28 5.62 -8.35
N SER A 71 14.04 6.70 -8.45
CA SER A 71 13.75 7.79 -9.37
C SER A 71 14.97 8.14 -10.23
N GLU A 72 14.72 8.56 -11.46
CA GLU A 72 15.73 9.09 -12.37
C GLU A 72 15.25 10.43 -12.93
N ALA A 73 16.09 11.46 -12.87
CA ALA A 73 15.78 12.81 -13.34
C ALA A 73 14.44 13.39 -12.80
N GLY A 74 14.05 13.02 -11.59
CA GLY A 74 12.80 13.47 -10.95
C GLY A 74 11.54 12.67 -11.33
N ILE A 75 11.70 11.59 -12.10
CA ILE A 75 10.62 10.66 -12.47
C ILE A 75 10.76 9.40 -11.62
N VAL A 76 9.70 8.97 -10.94
CA VAL A 76 9.69 7.69 -10.23
C VAL A 76 9.58 6.57 -11.26
N LEU A 77 10.57 5.68 -11.26
CA LEU A 77 10.61 4.50 -12.13
C LEU A 77 10.02 3.27 -11.44
N TYR A 78 10.17 3.20 -10.12
CA TYR A 78 9.65 2.12 -9.29
C TYR A 78 9.45 2.63 -7.85
N GLY A 79 8.38 2.18 -7.20
CA GLY A 79 8.17 2.43 -5.77
C GLY A 79 7.51 1.25 -5.07
N ALA A 80 7.84 1.10 -3.79
CA ALA A 80 7.16 0.21 -2.87
C ALA A 80 7.02 0.90 -1.51
N THR A 81 6.08 0.42 -0.70
CA THR A 81 5.93 0.83 0.69
C THR A 81 6.45 -0.30 1.56
N VAL A 82 7.43 0.01 2.41
CA VAL A 82 8.08 -0.95 3.29
C VAL A 82 7.64 -0.71 4.73
N SER A 83 7.11 -1.74 5.36
CA SER A 83 6.58 -1.71 6.73
C SER A 83 6.94 -2.97 7.49
N SER A 84 6.88 -2.90 8.82
CA SER A 84 7.07 -4.05 9.69
C SER A 84 5.80 -4.89 9.78
N PHE A 85 5.98 -6.21 9.78
CA PHE A 85 4.90 -7.18 9.92
C PHE A 85 5.20 -8.14 11.07
N GLU A 86 4.35 -8.10 12.09
CA GLU A 86 4.46 -8.97 13.25
C GLU A 86 3.69 -10.27 13.00
N ILE A 87 4.39 -11.40 13.06
CA ILE A 87 3.85 -12.72 12.81
C ILE A 87 3.06 -13.21 14.03
N THR A 88 1.78 -13.50 13.83
CA THR A 88 0.87 -14.03 14.87
C THR A 88 0.62 -15.52 14.74
N LYS A 89 0.83 -16.11 13.56
CA LYS A 89 0.73 -17.57 13.33
C LYS A 89 1.60 -18.00 12.15
N VAL A 90 2.17 -19.20 12.23
CA VAL A 90 3.00 -19.78 11.17
C VAL A 90 2.35 -21.07 10.67
N TYR A 91 2.17 -21.17 9.35
CA TYR A 91 1.63 -22.36 8.68
C TYR A 91 2.71 -23.11 7.87
N LYS A 92 3.71 -22.39 7.35
CA LYS A 92 4.84 -22.92 6.59
C LYS A 92 6.06 -22.01 6.73
N GLY A 93 7.24 -22.60 6.82
CA GLY A 93 8.52 -21.89 6.96
C GLY A 93 9.15 -22.07 8.34
N ASP A 94 10.22 -21.31 8.60
CA ASP A 94 11.04 -21.38 9.82
C ASP A 94 10.93 -20.14 10.72
N PHE A 95 9.97 -19.24 10.45
CA PHE A 95 9.62 -18.14 11.36
C PHE A 95 9.01 -18.65 12.67
N GLU A 96 9.10 -17.81 13.69
CA GLU A 96 8.46 -17.99 14.98
C GLU A 96 7.34 -16.96 15.20
N VAL A 97 6.36 -17.32 16.04
CA VAL A 97 5.32 -16.38 16.46
C VAL A 97 5.97 -15.26 17.29
N GLY A 98 5.67 -14.01 16.94
CA GLY A 98 6.27 -12.81 17.52
C GLY A 98 7.46 -12.27 16.72
N ASP A 99 7.93 -12.98 15.68
CA ASP A 99 8.91 -12.43 14.75
C ASP A 99 8.34 -11.19 14.05
N VAL A 100 9.21 -10.20 13.84
CA VAL A 100 8.90 -8.99 13.10
C VAL A 100 9.78 -8.95 11.84
N ILE A 101 9.14 -9.03 10.67
CA ILE A 101 9.82 -9.03 9.38
C ILE A 101 9.52 -7.75 8.61
N ARG A 102 10.38 -7.41 7.63
CA ARG A 102 10.14 -6.31 6.69
C ARG A 102 9.39 -6.82 5.48
N ILE A 103 8.30 -6.15 5.12
CA ILE A 103 7.54 -6.43 3.91
C ILE A 103 7.56 -5.20 3.01
N ALA A 104 7.81 -5.40 1.72
CA ALA A 104 7.59 -4.41 0.67
C ALA A 104 6.26 -4.71 -0.03
N GLU A 105 5.27 -3.86 0.19
CA GLU A 105 4.03 -3.83 -0.56
C GLU A 105 4.22 -2.98 -1.83
N GLN A 106 3.79 -3.50 -2.99
CA GLN A 106 3.98 -2.81 -4.27
C GLN A 106 2.91 -1.73 -4.47
N TYR A 107 3.07 -0.64 -3.74
CA TYR A 107 2.37 0.62 -3.93
C TYR A 107 3.20 1.78 -3.34
N TYR A 108 2.92 3.00 -3.77
CA TYR A 108 3.50 4.23 -3.23
C TYR A 108 2.61 5.43 -3.57
N VAL A 109 2.87 6.58 -2.95
CA VAL A 109 2.17 7.83 -3.22
C VAL A 109 3.11 8.80 -3.92
N GLU A 110 2.74 9.21 -5.12
CA GLU A 110 3.39 10.36 -5.77
C GLU A 110 2.68 11.66 -5.41
N ASP A 111 3.45 12.72 -5.17
CA ASP A 111 2.94 14.09 -5.12
C ASP A 111 3.50 14.87 -6.32
N GLN A 112 2.61 15.23 -7.24
CA GLN A 112 2.92 16.12 -8.36
C GLN A 112 2.08 17.40 -8.20
N ASP A 113 2.75 18.53 -7.99
CA ASP A 113 2.14 19.86 -7.83
C ASP A 113 1.06 19.94 -6.71
N GLY A 114 1.13 19.07 -5.69
CA GLY A 114 0.15 18.99 -4.62
C GLY A 114 -1.04 18.07 -4.90
N GLN A 115 -1.03 17.37 -6.03
CA GLN A 115 -1.96 16.29 -6.30
C GLN A 115 -1.30 14.97 -5.93
N GLN A 116 -1.85 14.32 -4.90
CA GLN A 116 -1.42 13.00 -4.48
C GLN A 116 -2.07 11.92 -5.35
N THR A 117 -1.25 10.99 -5.84
CA THR A 117 -1.71 9.81 -6.57
C THR A 117 -1.16 8.55 -5.89
N LEU A 118 -2.05 7.67 -5.46
CA LEU A 118 -1.69 6.31 -5.06
C LEU A 118 -1.40 5.50 -6.31
N VAL A 119 -0.13 5.15 -6.51
CA VAL A 119 0.32 4.24 -7.55
C VAL A 119 0.41 2.85 -6.95
N HIS A 120 -0.21 1.87 -7.59
CA HIS A 120 -0.19 0.48 -7.14
C HIS A 120 -0.04 -0.49 -8.31
N TYR A 121 0.33 -1.73 -8.00
CA TYR A 121 0.69 -2.72 -9.00
C TYR A 121 -0.42 -3.78 -9.10
N GLY A 122 -0.93 -4.02 -10.31
CA GLY A 122 -2.07 -4.90 -10.52
C GLY A 122 -3.32 -4.42 -9.77
N ASN A 123 -4.02 -5.34 -9.11
CA ASN A 123 -5.23 -5.04 -8.32
C ASN A 123 -4.93 -4.83 -6.82
N TYR A 124 -3.64 -4.75 -6.44
CA TYR A 124 -3.21 -4.66 -5.04
C TYR A 124 -3.46 -3.26 -4.46
N MET A 125 -4.30 -3.12 -3.44
CA MET A 125 -4.40 -1.88 -2.66
C MET A 125 -3.72 -2.03 -1.30
N PRO A 126 -3.31 -0.92 -0.65
CA PRO A 126 -2.60 -0.93 0.63
C PRO A 126 -3.27 -1.79 1.71
N SER A 127 -2.47 -2.47 2.52
CA SER A 127 -2.96 -3.15 3.72
C SER A 127 -3.29 -2.15 4.83
N ASP A 128 -4.25 -2.52 5.68
CA ASP A 128 -4.65 -1.74 6.85
C ASP A 128 -3.73 -2.06 8.03
N VAL A 129 -3.21 -1.01 8.68
CA VAL A 129 -2.43 -1.15 9.92
C VAL A 129 -3.25 -1.86 11.00
N GLY A 130 -2.64 -2.83 11.68
CA GLY A 130 -3.25 -3.58 12.78
C GLY A 130 -4.30 -4.63 12.37
N ARG A 131 -4.72 -4.66 11.10
CA ARG A 131 -5.57 -5.73 10.58
C ARG A 131 -4.73 -6.99 10.35
N GLU A 132 -5.32 -8.16 10.63
CA GLU A 132 -4.64 -9.43 10.35
C GLU A 132 -4.74 -9.80 8.87
N TYR A 133 -3.62 -10.27 8.34
CA TYR A 133 -3.50 -10.81 7.00
C TYR A 133 -2.81 -12.17 7.05
N LEU A 134 -3.26 -13.09 6.21
CA LEU A 134 -2.54 -14.29 5.83
C LEU A 134 -1.75 -14.00 4.56
N MET A 135 -0.45 -14.26 4.61
CA MET A 135 0.53 -13.87 3.61
C MET A 135 1.30 -15.08 3.09
N PHE A 136 1.55 -15.10 1.78
CA PHE A 136 2.40 -16.05 1.08
C PHE A 136 3.66 -15.33 0.61
N PHE A 137 4.84 -15.82 1.00
CA PHE A 137 6.12 -15.26 0.56
C PHE A 137 7.03 -16.33 -0.03
N ASP A 138 7.89 -15.91 -0.95
CA ASP A 138 9.15 -16.59 -1.27
C ASP A 138 10.28 -15.98 -0.43
N ASN A 139 11.50 -16.49 -0.61
CA ASN A 139 12.70 -15.86 -0.07
C ASN A 139 12.83 -14.41 -0.55
N PRO A 140 13.38 -13.50 0.28
CA PRO A 140 13.80 -12.19 -0.19
C PRO A 140 14.77 -12.33 -1.37
N PRO A 141 14.81 -11.36 -2.30
CA PRO A 141 15.67 -11.43 -3.48
C PRO A 141 17.16 -11.54 -3.09
N GLU A 142 17.80 -12.67 -3.40
CA GLU A 142 19.19 -12.97 -3.02
C GLU A 142 20.21 -11.97 -3.63
N ASN A 143 19.91 -11.40 -4.80
CA ASN A 143 20.82 -10.52 -5.56
C ASN A 143 20.44 -9.03 -5.47
N SER A 144 19.63 -8.64 -4.47
CA SER A 144 19.23 -7.25 -4.27
C SER A 144 19.76 -6.74 -2.94
N GLU A 145 20.69 -5.77 -2.97
CA GLU A 145 21.10 -5.05 -1.76
C GLU A 145 19.96 -4.18 -1.21
N ARG A 146 19.09 -3.67 -2.10
CA ARG A 146 17.96 -2.79 -1.75
C ARG A 146 16.90 -3.51 -0.92
N TRP A 147 16.58 -4.76 -1.30
CA TRP A 147 15.53 -5.57 -0.67
C TRP A 147 16.09 -6.83 -0.03
N LYS A 148 17.35 -6.78 0.37
CA LYS A 148 17.93 -7.80 1.23
C LYS A 148 17.06 -7.91 2.49
N ASP A 149 16.68 -9.13 2.85
CA ASP A 149 15.84 -9.43 4.01
C ASP A 149 14.46 -8.73 4.01
N THR A 150 13.98 -8.28 2.85
CA THR A 150 12.64 -7.68 2.68
C THR A 150 11.77 -8.59 1.82
N TYR A 151 10.67 -9.05 2.41
CA TYR A 151 9.73 -9.98 1.77
C TYR A 151 8.71 -9.22 0.92
N THR A 152 8.23 -9.85 -0.14
CA THR A 152 7.15 -9.31 -0.98
C THR A 152 6.04 -10.35 -1.11
N PRO A 153 4.76 -9.98 -1.03
CA PRO A 153 3.65 -10.91 -1.29
C PRO A 153 3.83 -11.59 -2.65
N LEU A 154 3.72 -12.92 -2.67
CA LEU A 154 3.78 -13.69 -3.91
C LEU A 154 2.61 -13.34 -4.81
N CYS A 155 2.85 -13.15 -6.11
CA CYS A 155 1.80 -12.86 -7.09
C CYS A 155 0.90 -11.66 -6.71
N LEU A 156 1.47 -10.61 -6.10
CA LEU A 156 0.77 -9.39 -5.70
C LEU A 156 -0.42 -9.70 -4.77
N ASP A 157 -1.64 -9.39 -5.20
CA ASP A 157 -2.86 -9.48 -4.41
C ASP A 157 -3.16 -10.94 -4.07
N ARG A 158 -2.85 -11.87 -4.97
CA ARG A 158 -3.02 -13.31 -4.72
C ARG A 158 -2.12 -13.84 -3.59
N GLY A 159 -1.13 -13.08 -3.13
CA GLY A 159 -0.29 -13.47 -2.00
C GLY A 159 -0.79 -13.02 -0.64
N ARG A 160 -1.91 -12.28 -0.57
CA ARG A 160 -2.41 -11.66 0.66
C ARG A 160 -3.92 -11.81 0.80
N TYR A 161 -4.34 -12.27 1.97
CA TYR A 161 -5.74 -12.42 2.32
C TYR A 161 -6.03 -11.78 3.66
N PRO A 162 -6.99 -10.85 3.77
CA PRO A 162 -7.42 -10.39 5.08
C PRO A 162 -7.96 -11.58 5.88
N VAL A 163 -7.62 -11.67 7.16
CA VAL A 163 -8.15 -12.75 8.01
C VAL A 163 -9.58 -12.41 8.40
N ILE A 164 -10.50 -13.35 8.19
CA ILE A 164 -11.86 -13.25 8.71
C ILE A 164 -11.99 -13.97 10.04
N ASN A 165 -12.86 -13.43 10.89
CA ASN A 165 -13.35 -14.16 12.03
C ASN A 165 -14.40 -15.17 11.57
N ALA A 166 -14.08 -16.47 11.65
CA ALA A 166 -14.97 -17.57 11.24
C ALA A 166 -16.32 -17.58 11.98
N LYS A 167 -16.44 -16.89 13.13
CA LYS A 167 -17.71 -16.72 13.85
C LYS A 167 -18.60 -15.62 13.27
N MET A 168 -18.03 -14.73 12.46
CA MET A 168 -18.71 -13.58 11.87
C MET A 168 -18.92 -13.70 10.36
N ARG A 169 -18.03 -14.41 9.67
CA ARG A 169 -18.09 -14.61 8.22
C ARG A 169 -17.68 -16.03 7.87
N SER A 170 -18.20 -16.49 6.75
CA SER A 170 -17.94 -17.79 6.15
C SER A 170 -17.45 -17.62 4.72
N VAL A 171 -17.00 -18.72 4.11
CA VAL A 171 -16.64 -18.83 2.69
C VAL A 171 -17.77 -18.28 1.78
N ALA A 172 -19.03 -18.48 2.16
CA ALA A 172 -20.19 -18.04 1.38
C ALA A 172 -20.32 -16.51 1.30
N ASP A 173 -19.69 -15.77 2.21
CA ASP A 173 -19.77 -14.30 2.25
C ASP A 173 -18.77 -13.65 1.28
N VAL A 174 -17.75 -14.39 0.83
CA VAL A 174 -16.67 -13.86 -0.03
C VAL A 174 -17.20 -13.26 -1.32
N ASP A 175 -18.22 -13.86 -1.94
CA ASP A 175 -18.77 -13.36 -3.21
C ASP A 175 -19.48 -12.00 -3.06
N ASN A 176 -19.92 -11.65 -1.85
CA ASN A 176 -20.63 -10.41 -1.57
C ASN A 176 -19.73 -9.31 -1.00
N MET A 177 -18.47 -9.61 -0.66
CA MET A 177 -17.53 -8.61 -0.17
C MET A 177 -17.21 -7.60 -1.26
N THR A 178 -17.10 -6.32 -0.91
CA THR A 178 -16.59 -5.30 -1.83
C THR A 178 -15.09 -5.47 -2.07
N ASN A 179 -14.56 -4.95 -3.18
CA ASN A 179 -13.12 -4.94 -3.41
C ASN A 179 -12.37 -4.12 -2.34
N GLU A 180 -12.97 -3.05 -1.83
CA GLU A 180 -12.43 -2.26 -0.71
C GLU A 180 -12.25 -3.12 0.56
N GLU A 181 -13.25 -3.93 0.92
CA GLU A 181 -13.10 -4.87 2.06
C GLU A 181 -11.99 -5.90 1.87
N LEU A 182 -11.57 -6.16 0.63
CA LEU A 182 -10.50 -7.09 0.26
C LEU A 182 -9.14 -6.39 0.06
N ASN A 183 -9.06 -5.06 0.26
CA ASN A 183 -7.91 -4.24 -0.11
C ASN A 183 -7.54 -4.46 -1.61
N LEU A 184 -8.53 -4.42 -2.49
CA LEU A 184 -8.37 -4.52 -3.95
C LEU A 184 -8.86 -3.24 -4.64
N ASP A 185 -8.26 -2.93 -5.79
CA ASP A 185 -8.75 -1.86 -6.66
C ASP A 185 -10.03 -2.31 -7.40
N THR A 186 -10.58 -1.49 -8.28
CA THR A 186 -11.82 -1.70 -9.02
C THR A 186 -11.76 -2.77 -10.13
N GLY A 187 -10.62 -3.46 -10.28
CA GLY A 187 -10.43 -4.53 -11.26
C GLY A 187 -11.24 -5.80 -10.97
N ASP A 188 -11.25 -6.72 -11.94
CA ASP A 188 -11.85 -8.05 -11.76
C ASP A 188 -11.15 -8.81 -10.62
N SER A 189 -11.94 -9.21 -9.63
CA SER A 189 -11.49 -9.94 -8.45
C SER A 189 -11.99 -11.39 -8.41
N SER A 190 -12.53 -11.91 -9.51
CA SER A 190 -13.12 -13.26 -9.57
C SER A 190 -12.11 -14.34 -9.19
N ILE A 191 -10.88 -14.28 -9.74
CA ILE A 191 -9.83 -15.25 -9.42
C ILE A 191 -9.34 -15.10 -7.97
N TYR A 192 -9.16 -13.86 -7.49
CA TYR A 192 -8.80 -13.59 -6.10
C TYR A 192 -9.81 -14.21 -5.14
N ARG A 193 -11.11 -14.01 -5.41
CA ARG A 193 -12.20 -14.55 -4.58
C ARG A 193 -12.21 -16.08 -4.56
N GLN A 194 -11.92 -16.73 -5.69
CA GLN A 194 -11.79 -18.18 -5.73
C GLN A 194 -10.65 -18.65 -4.80
N PHE A 195 -9.46 -18.05 -4.92
CA PHE A 195 -8.37 -18.37 -4.01
C PHE A 195 -8.73 -18.09 -2.56
N TYR A 196 -9.39 -16.96 -2.29
CA TYR A 196 -9.70 -16.56 -0.93
C TYR A 196 -10.65 -17.54 -0.24
N LYS A 197 -11.61 -18.10 -0.97
CA LYS A 197 -12.45 -19.20 -0.49
C LYS A 197 -11.61 -20.41 -0.10
N ASP A 198 -10.71 -20.85 -0.97
CA ASP A 198 -9.84 -22.00 -0.72
C ASP A 198 -8.91 -21.74 0.48
N VAL A 199 -8.40 -20.52 0.62
CA VAL A 199 -7.57 -20.08 1.76
C VAL A 199 -8.37 -20.08 3.06
N ILE A 200 -9.60 -19.57 3.06
CA ILE A 200 -10.46 -19.60 4.25
C ILE A 200 -10.69 -21.04 4.69
N GLU A 201 -11.07 -21.92 3.77
CA GLU A 201 -11.33 -23.33 4.06
C GLU A 201 -10.12 -24.03 4.65
N LYS A 202 -8.92 -23.75 4.14
CA LYS A 202 -7.69 -24.45 4.53
C LYS A 202 -7.00 -23.87 5.76
N TYR A 203 -7.00 -22.55 5.92
CA TYR A 203 -6.16 -21.86 6.91
C TYR A 203 -6.93 -21.10 7.98
N MET A 204 -8.19 -20.72 7.71
CA MET A 204 -8.98 -19.86 8.59
C MET A 204 -10.19 -20.58 9.21
N SER A 205 -10.38 -21.87 8.92
CA SER A 205 -11.33 -22.73 9.61
C SER A 205 -10.76 -23.14 10.98
N GLU A 206 -11.60 -23.10 12.03
CA GLU A 206 -11.26 -23.59 13.38
C GLU A 206 -11.13 -25.12 13.40
#